data_AF-A0A7K1GH90-F1
#
_entry.id   AF-A0A7K1GH90-F1
#
_cell.length_a   1.000
_cell.length_b   1.000
_cell.length_c   1.000
_cell.angle_alpha   90.00
_cell.angle_beta   90.00
_cell.angle_gamma   90.00
#
_symmetry.space_group_name_H-M   'P 1'
#
loop_
_entity.id
_entity.type
_entity.pdbx_description
1 polymer ?
#
loop_
_entity_poly.entity_id
_entity_poly.type
_entity_poly.pdbx_seq_one_letter_code
_entity_poly.pdbx_strand_id
1 'polypeptide(L)'
;MKPILSLLLLFSFLSFSQNQYTVSDTNPYGLPNPEAPEQIKDFEGLIGKCNCKSVSRNQDQTWADPVDMTWEWKYIMNGMAVQDETIKADGKHSGSIRQFIADSSKWYVHYYSSGAPSTTLPTWEGGKKDNGNIVLYRDQKAPNGAEGWFRLTFYDINDTGYKWVGEWTDKTEKVTFPTWKIDCKRERNTVSDVDMIKKNTIAFSRAYMDGDIDALVNMYTEDGKIFPNNRKIMSGKTDLKSYWEIPEGVKILHHKVIPTEITIENDTAYDYGYYEGKTLTKDKKEVAWKGKYLIVWKKIDGNWKIFLDIWNNVTE
;
A
#
# COMPACT_ATOMS: atom_id res chain seq x y z
N MET A 1 -9.35 42.15 51.95
CA MET A 1 -8.55 41.33 51.01
C MET A 1 -9.52 40.65 50.05
N LYS A 2 -9.53 41.03 48.78
CA LYS A 2 -10.36 40.39 47.72
C LYS A 2 -9.49 39.37 46.98
N PRO A 3 -9.95 38.13 46.75
CA PRO A 3 -9.20 37.20 45.92
C PRO A 3 -9.47 37.51 44.44
N ILE A 4 -8.40 37.66 43.67
CA ILE A 4 -8.43 37.78 42.22
C ILE A 4 -8.44 36.35 41.67
N LEU A 5 -9.51 35.98 40.96
CA LEU A 5 -9.64 34.70 40.28
C LEU A 5 -8.94 34.81 38.91
N SER A 6 -7.72 34.25 38.80
CA SER A 6 -7.01 34.17 37.52
C SER A 6 -7.65 33.10 36.63
N LEU A 7 -8.25 33.54 35.53
CA LEU A 7 -8.78 32.70 34.47
C LEU A 7 -7.62 32.18 33.60
N LEU A 8 -7.27 30.90 33.74
CA LEU A 8 -6.29 30.23 32.89
C LEU A 8 -6.94 29.82 31.56
N LEU A 9 -6.61 30.54 30.48
CA LEU A 9 -6.92 30.17 29.11
C LEU A 9 -5.98 29.05 28.66
N LEU A 10 -6.49 27.81 28.63
CA LEU A 10 -5.83 26.64 28.06
C LEU A 10 -5.87 26.72 26.53
N PHE A 11 -4.79 27.21 25.93
CA PHE A 11 -4.52 27.01 24.50
C PHE A 11 -4.19 25.53 24.27
N SER A 12 -5.11 24.81 23.64
CA SER A 12 -4.89 23.43 23.21
C SER A 12 -4.00 23.46 21.96
N PHE A 13 -2.70 23.24 22.13
CA PHE A 13 -1.81 22.95 21.01
C PHE A 13 -2.22 21.59 20.43
N LEU A 14 -2.85 21.59 19.26
CA LEU A 14 -2.99 20.39 18.44
C LEU A 14 -1.57 19.98 18.01
N SER A 15 -1.03 18.95 18.64
CA SER A 15 0.20 18.31 18.18
C SER A 15 -0.07 17.66 16.82
N PHE A 16 0.29 18.35 15.73
CA PHE A 16 0.34 17.74 14.41
C PHE A 16 1.37 16.61 14.45
N SER A 17 0.93 15.37 14.24
CA SER A 17 1.83 14.22 14.09
C SER A 17 2.75 14.49 12.89
N GLN A 18 4.05 14.58 13.13
CA GLN A 18 5.07 14.87 12.11
C GLN A 18 5.34 13.70 11.14
N ASN A 19 4.57 12.61 11.23
CA ASN A 19 4.86 11.32 10.60
C ASN A 19 3.70 10.77 9.75
N GLN A 20 2.85 11.64 9.18
CA GLN A 20 1.65 11.20 8.44
C GLN A 20 1.95 10.38 7.18
N TYR A 21 3.12 10.57 6.56
CA TYR A 21 3.49 9.95 5.28
C TYR A 21 4.66 8.96 5.40
N THR A 22 5.13 8.70 6.62
CA THR A 22 6.16 7.67 6.86
C THR A 22 5.57 6.25 6.76
N VAL A 23 6.45 5.26 6.77
CA VAL A 23 6.06 3.84 6.84
C VAL A 23 5.22 3.58 8.10
N SER A 24 4.08 2.92 7.93
CA SER A 24 3.19 2.49 9.00
C SER A 24 2.57 1.13 8.68
N ASP A 25 1.88 0.52 9.64
CA ASP A 25 1.16 -0.75 9.42
C ASP A 25 0.14 -0.64 8.28
N THR A 26 -0.47 0.52 8.10
CA THR A 26 -1.44 0.78 7.01
C THR A 26 -0.78 1.16 5.69
N ASN A 27 0.45 1.69 5.74
CA ASN A 27 1.22 2.14 4.58
C ASN A 27 2.64 1.58 4.67
N PRO A 28 2.86 0.29 4.36
CA PRO A 28 4.13 -0.39 4.63
C PRO A 28 5.32 0.17 3.83
N TYR A 29 5.06 0.98 2.80
CA TYR A 29 6.08 1.63 1.98
C TYR A 29 6.01 3.17 2.05
N GLY A 30 5.28 3.73 3.01
CA GLY A 30 5.04 5.16 3.14
C GLY A 30 4.13 5.72 2.06
N LEU A 31 3.94 7.04 2.06
CA LEU A 31 3.11 7.77 1.08
C LEU A 31 3.89 8.96 0.51
N PRO A 32 3.60 9.41 -0.72
CA PRO A 32 4.16 10.66 -1.23
C PRO A 32 3.57 11.83 -0.43
N ASN A 33 4.41 12.75 0.02
CA ASN A 33 3.95 13.93 0.73
C ASN A 33 3.30 14.92 -0.25
N PRO A 34 2.08 15.44 0.02
CA PRO A 34 1.44 16.45 -0.82
C PRO A 34 2.22 17.76 -0.97
N GLU A 35 3.13 18.06 -0.03
CA GLU A 35 4.00 19.24 -0.08
C GLU A 35 5.32 18.98 -0.84
N ALA A 36 5.62 17.73 -1.21
CA ALA A 36 6.78 17.42 -2.03
C ALA A 36 6.55 17.89 -3.49
N PRO A 37 7.63 18.15 -4.25
CA PRO A 37 7.53 18.33 -5.69
C PRO A 37 6.78 17.16 -6.35
N GLU A 38 5.96 17.43 -7.37
CA GLU A 38 5.12 16.42 -8.04
C GLU A 38 5.93 15.19 -8.50
N GLN A 39 7.19 15.41 -8.88
CA GLN A 39 8.14 14.40 -9.31
C GLN A 39 8.37 13.31 -8.28
N ILE A 40 8.03 13.52 -6.99
CA ILE A 40 8.06 12.46 -5.95
C ILE A 40 7.34 11.18 -6.41
N LYS A 41 6.32 11.32 -7.28
CA LYS A 41 5.54 10.22 -7.86
C LYS A 41 6.18 9.56 -9.08
N ASP A 42 7.32 10.05 -9.58
CA ASP A 42 8.03 9.45 -10.71
C ASP A 42 8.32 7.96 -10.47
N PHE A 43 8.64 7.62 -9.23
CA PHE A 43 8.94 6.26 -8.77
C PHE A 43 7.74 5.51 -8.20
N GLU A 44 6.52 6.07 -8.23
CA GLU A 44 5.31 5.44 -7.67
C GLU A 44 5.09 4.03 -8.22
N GLY A 45 5.31 3.85 -9.52
CA GLY A 45 5.26 2.56 -10.19
C GLY A 45 6.35 1.56 -9.78
N LEU A 46 7.32 1.94 -8.94
CA LEU A 46 8.34 1.04 -8.38
C LEU A 46 8.12 0.76 -6.89
N ILE A 47 7.37 1.61 -6.17
CA ILE A 47 7.09 1.47 -4.73
C ILE A 47 6.49 0.10 -4.41
N GLY A 48 6.97 -0.51 -3.34
CA GLY A 48 6.64 -1.87 -2.94
C GLY A 48 7.82 -2.84 -3.08
N LYS A 49 7.53 -4.13 -3.05
CA LYS A 49 8.52 -5.20 -3.10
C LYS A 49 8.34 -6.08 -4.34
N CYS A 50 9.46 -6.41 -4.99
CA CYS A 50 9.50 -7.27 -6.17
C CYS A 50 10.49 -8.43 -5.96
N ASN A 51 10.17 -9.57 -6.59
CA ASN A 51 11.11 -10.67 -6.79
C ASN A 51 11.78 -10.49 -8.15
N CYS A 52 13.11 -10.42 -8.18
CA CYS A 52 13.86 -10.07 -9.36
C CYS A 52 14.98 -11.07 -9.69
N LYS A 53 15.35 -11.11 -10.96
CA LYS A 53 16.53 -11.82 -11.47
C LYS A 53 17.55 -10.78 -11.94
N SER A 54 18.74 -10.78 -11.32
CA SER A 54 19.85 -9.87 -11.65
C SER A 54 20.92 -10.60 -12.46
N VAL A 55 21.31 -10.03 -13.60
CA VAL A 55 22.29 -10.63 -14.53
C VAL A 55 23.34 -9.59 -14.91
N SER A 56 24.60 -9.82 -14.54
CA SER A 56 25.73 -8.95 -14.89
C SER A 56 26.62 -9.61 -15.93
N ARG A 57 27.40 -8.81 -16.68
CA ARG A 57 28.40 -9.35 -17.60
C ARG A 57 29.66 -9.81 -16.87
N ASN A 58 30.22 -10.91 -17.35
CA ASN A 58 31.55 -11.39 -17.03
C ASN A 58 32.63 -10.54 -17.72
N GLN A 59 33.90 -10.72 -17.33
CA GLN A 59 35.04 -10.05 -17.94
C GLN A 59 35.22 -10.40 -19.42
N ASP A 60 34.82 -11.60 -19.83
CA ASP A 60 34.81 -12.08 -21.22
C ASP A 60 33.60 -11.57 -22.03
N GLN A 61 32.80 -10.67 -21.45
CA GLN A 61 31.59 -10.07 -22.00
C GLN A 61 30.38 -11.00 -22.14
N THR A 62 30.46 -12.26 -21.72
CA THR A 62 29.29 -13.15 -21.61
C THR A 62 28.40 -12.72 -20.45
N TRP A 63 27.13 -13.14 -20.45
CA TRP A 63 26.25 -12.93 -19.29
C TRP A 63 26.49 -14.03 -18.25
N ALA A 64 26.63 -13.62 -16.99
CA ALA A 64 26.70 -14.54 -15.87
C ALA A 64 25.35 -15.22 -15.61
N ASP A 65 25.34 -16.23 -14.74
CA ASP A 65 24.10 -16.84 -14.28
C ASP A 65 23.24 -15.83 -13.51
N PRO A 66 21.90 -15.87 -13.65
CA PRO A 66 21.01 -14.98 -12.92
C PRO A 66 21.08 -15.19 -11.41
N VAL A 67 21.23 -14.09 -10.67
CA VAL A 67 21.15 -14.04 -9.21
C VAL A 67 19.74 -13.67 -8.78
N ASP A 68 19.13 -14.50 -7.94
CA ASP A 68 17.86 -14.19 -7.27
C ASP A 68 18.01 -13.05 -6.27
N MET A 69 17.04 -12.14 -6.26
CA MET A 69 17.02 -11.06 -5.29
C MET A 69 15.62 -10.50 -5.06
N THR A 70 15.39 -9.88 -3.90
CA THR A 70 14.25 -8.98 -3.70
C THR A 70 14.68 -7.53 -3.89
N TRP A 71 13.81 -6.70 -4.44
CA TRP A 71 14.00 -5.25 -4.54
C TRP A 71 12.81 -4.53 -3.91
N GLU A 72 13.07 -3.82 -2.81
CA GLU A 72 12.08 -3.04 -2.06
C GLU A 72 12.28 -1.54 -2.31
N TRP A 73 11.17 -0.83 -2.46
CA TRP A 73 11.11 0.61 -2.68
C TRP A 73 10.11 1.25 -1.72
N LYS A 74 10.50 2.38 -1.11
CA LYS A 74 9.64 3.11 -0.17
C LYS A 74 9.88 4.61 -0.21
N TYR A 75 8.85 5.34 0.19
CA TYR A 75 8.98 6.74 0.54
C TYR A 75 9.64 6.86 1.92
N ILE A 76 10.56 7.81 2.05
CA ILE A 76 11.29 8.13 3.28
C ILE A 76 11.18 9.63 3.57
N MET A 77 11.70 10.05 4.74
CA MET A 77 11.70 11.46 5.16
C MET A 77 10.30 12.07 5.13
N ASN A 78 9.31 11.35 5.68
CA ASN A 78 7.90 11.73 5.68
C ASN A 78 7.37 12.07 4.26
N GLY A 79 7.69 11.21 3.29
CA GLY A 79 7.19 11.32 1.91
C GLY A 79 7.93 12.32 1.02
N MET A 80 9.11 12.81 1.43
CA MET A 80 9.88 13.83 0.71
C MET A 80 11.03 13.27 -0.14
N ALA A 81 11.35 11.98 0.02
CA ALA A 81 12.42 11.31 -0.72
C ALA A 81 12.07 9.82 -0.93
N VAL A 82 12.84 9.14 -1.78
CA VAL A 82 12.64 7.71 -2.08
C VAL A 82 13.89 6.92 -1.72
N GLN A 83 13.71 5.74 -1.16
CA GLN A 83 14.76 4.76 -0.91
C GLN A 83 14.43 3.46 -1.63
N ASP A 84 15.46 2.79 -2.15
CA ASP A 84 15.38 1.41 -2.59
C ASP A 84 16.47 0.54 -1.98
N GLU A 85 16.18 -0.74 -1.77
CA GLU A 85 17.09 -1.74 -1.22
C GLU A 85 16.94 -3.09 -1.93
N THR A 86 18.06 -3.79 -2.10
CA THR A 86 18.17 -5.07 -2.78
C THR A 86 18.80 -6.11 -1.87
N ILE A 87 18.11 -7.24 -1.68
CA ILE A 87 18.59 -8.39 -0.93
C ILE A 87 18.86 -9.52 -1.92
N LYS A 88 20.14 -9.78 -2.21
CA LYS A 88 20.58 -10.74 -3.23
C LYS A 88 21.02 -12.05 -2.60
N ALA A 89 20.73 -13.16 -3.27
CA ALA A 89 21.10 -14.51 -2.84
C ALA A 89 22.63 -14.72 -2.77
N ASP A 90 23.42 -13.91 -3.49
CA ASP A 90 24.88 -13.94 -3.46
C ASP A 90 25.51 -13.11 -2.31
N GLY A 91 24.70 -12.50 -1.45
CA GLY A 91 25.14 -11.67 -0.31
C GLY A 91 25.59 -10.25 -0.68
N LYS A 92 25.59 -9.88 -1.98
CA LYS A 92 26.03 -8.55 -2.44
C LYS A 92 24.88 -7.54 -2.48
N HIS A 93 24.35 -7.26 -1.30
CA HIS A 93 23.26 -6.32 -1.08
C HIS A 93 23.63 -4.90 -1.54
N SER A 94 22.62 -4.15 -1.95
CA SER A 94 22.78 -2.75 -2.36
C SER A 94 21.52 -1.93 -2.14
N GLY A 95 21.66 -0.62 -2.10
CA GLY A 95 20.52 0.29 -2.01
C GLY A 95 20.85 1.65 -2.57
N SER A 96 19.81 2.47 -2.69
CA SER A 96 19.96 3.87 -3.09
C SER A 96 19.04 4.76 -2.26
N ILE A 97 19.45 6.01 -2.08
CA ILE A 97 18.58 7.10 -1.63
C ILE A 97 18.46 8.14 -2.75
N ARG A 98 17.26 8.69 -2.92
CA ARG A 98 16.88 9.53 -4.06
C ARG A 98 16.23 10.79 -3.56
N GLN A 99 16.70 11.94 -4.04
CA GLN A 99 16.10 13.25 -3.76
C GLN A 99 15.94 14.04 -5.05
N PHE A 100 14.78 14.67 -5.22
CA PHE A 100 14.54 15.57 -6.33
C PHE A 100 14.96 16.99 -5.95
N ILE A 101 15.76 17.63 -6.80
CA ILE A 101 16.18 19.02 -6.62
C ILE A 101 15.49 19.88 -7.67
N ALA A 102 14.50 20.66 -7.25
CA ALA A 102 13.63 21.46 -8.11
C ALA A 102 14.41 22.43 -9.02
N ASP A 103 15.42 23.11 -8.49
CA ASP A 103 16.25 24.07 -9.24
C ASP A 103 16.93 23.44 -10.46
N SER A 104 17.34 22.18 -10.34
CA SER A 104 17.96 21.41 -11.43
C SER A 104 16.94 20.63 -12.26
N SER A 105 15.70 20.50 -11.76
CA SER A 105 14.66 19.60 -12.27
C SER A 105 15.15 18.16 -12.47
N LYS A 106 16.01 17.68 -11.55
CA LYS A 106 16.62 16.35 -11.61
C LYS A 106 16.49 15.62 -10.29
N TRP A 107 16.37 14.31 -10.41
CA TRP A 107 16.64 13.35 -9.35
C TRP A 107 18.13 13.15 -9.19
N TYR A 108 18.59 13.15 -7.94
CA TYR A 108 19.93 12.72 -7.53
C TYR A 108 19.81 11.40 -6.78
N VAL A 109 20.55 10.40 -7.24
CA VAL A 109 20.47 9.01 -6.75
C VAL A 109 21.83 8.60 -6.23
N HIS A 110 21.94 8.42 -4.91
CA HIS A 110 23.16 8.03 -4.23
C HIS A 110 23.13 6.53 -3.94
N TYR A 111 24.03 5.78 -4.56
CA TYR A 111 24.09 4.33 -4.46
C TYR A 111 25.11 3.87 -3.42
N TYR A 112 24.81 2.77 -2.74
CA TYR A 112 25.70 2.08 -1.81
C TYR A 112 25.53 0.56 -1.90
N SER A 113 26.58 -0.19 -1.53
CA SER A 113 26.57 -1.65 -1.54
C SER A 113 27.39 -2.23 -0.38
N SER A 114 26.92 -3.37 0.15
CA SER A 114 27.65 -4.14 1.15
C SER A 114 28.92 -4.80 0.60
N GLY A 115 28.95 -5.11 -0.71
CA GLY A 115 30.10 -5.75 -1.35
C GLY A 115 31.23 -4.78 -1.74
N ALA A 116 30.96 -3.47 -1.73
CA ALA A 116 31.92 -2.43 -2.07
C ALA A 116 31.58 -1.12 -1.32
N PRO A 117 31.76 -1.09 0.02
CA PRO A 117 31.52 0.12 0.79
C PRO A 117 32.47 1.25 0.34
N SER A 118 31.96 2.47 0.30
CA SER A 118 32.71 3.64 -0.17
C SER A 118 32.52 4.81 0.80
N THR A 119 33.56 5.61 0.98
CA THR A 119 33.51 6.89 1.73
C THR A 119 32.84 8.00 0.92
N THR A 120 32.61 7.79 -0.38
CA THR A 120 31.89 8.71 -1.26
C THR A 120 30.89 7.92 -2.10
N LEU A 121 29.60 8.25 -1.98
CA LEU A 121 28.57 7.56 -2.72
C LEU A 121 28.58 8.02 -4.18
N PRO A 122 28.66 7.10 -5.15
CA PRO A 122 28.46 7.47 -6.54
C PRO A 122 27.03 7.99 -6.73
N THR A 123 26.93 9.08 -7.50
CA THR A 123 25.67 9.81 -7.71
C THR A 123 25.29 9.75 -9.18
N TRP A 124 24.06 9.33 -9.46
CA TRP A 124 23.45 9.48 -10.77
C TRP A 124 22.45 10.63 -10.74
N GLU A 125 22.32 11.32 -11.86
CA GLU A 125 21.33 12.38 -12.04
C GLU A 125 20.46 12.18 -13.28
N GLY A 126 19.19 12.58 -13.22
CA GLY A 126 18.28 12.47 -14.35
C GLY A 126 16.82 12.55 -13.93
N GLY A 127 15.94 11.82 -14.62
CA GLY A 127 14.51 11.87 -14.31
C GLY A 127 13.67 11.03 -15.26
N LYS A 128 12.34 11.09 -15.04
CA LYS A 128 11.36 10.43 -15.89
C LYS A 128 11.28 11.10 -17.26
N LYS A 129 11.09 10.30 -18.30
CA LYS A 129 10.95 10.72 -19.70
C LYS A 129 9.49 10.58 -20.13
N ASP A 130 9.13 11.24 -21.22
CA ASP A 130 7.75 11.27 -21.74
C ASP A 130 7.20 9.87 -22.07
N ASN A 131 8.08 8.92 -22.40
CA ASN A 131 7.72 7.53 -22.65
C ASN A 131 7.51 6.70 -21.36
N GLY A 132 7.59 7.32 -20.19
CA GLY A 132 7.43 6.67 -18.89
C GLY A 132 8.70 6.07 -18.30
N ASN A 133 9.78 5.94 -19.07
CA ASN A 133 11.05 5.42 -18.56
C ASN A 133 11.71 6.41 -17.61
N ILE A 134 12.44 5.92 -16.62
CA ILE A 134 13.30 6.75 -15.77
C ILE A 134 14.75 6.53 -16.20
N VAL A 135 15.41 7.60 -16.64
CA VAL A 135 16.77 7.55 -17.18
C VAL A 135 17.69 8.44 -16.35
N LEU A 136 18.79 7.85 -15.88
CA LEU A 136 19.75 8.49 -14.98
C LEU A 136 21.17 8.30 -15.52
N TYR A 137 22.01 9.32 -15.38
CA TYR A 137 23.37 9.36 -15.91
C TYR A 137 24.38 9.66 -14.80
N ARG A 138 25.56 9.06 -14.92
CA ARG A 138 26.76 9.42 -14.17
C ARG A 138 27.94 9.37 -15.11
N ASP A 139 28.86 10.33 -15.03
CA ASP A 139 30.08 10.28 -15.84
C ASP A 139 30.88 9.00 -15.57
N GLN A 140 31.26 8.31 -16.64
CA GLN A 140 32.13 7.14 -16.56
C GLN A 140 32.91 6.97 -17.87
N LYS A 141 34.24 6.89 -17.74
CA LYS A 141 35.09 6.49 -18.87
C LYS A 141 35.01 4.99 -19.11
N ALA A 142 35.02 4.58 -20.38
CA ALA A 142 35.19 3.19 -20.75
C ALA A 142 36.61 2.69 -20.38
N PRO A 143 36.84 1.37 -20.31
CA PRO A 143 38.17 0.81 -19.99
C PRO A 143 39.29 1.27 -20.95
N ASN A 144 38.95 1.62 -22.19
CA ASN A 144 39.88 2.16 -23.18
C ASN A 144 40.12 3.68 -23.05
N GLY A 145 39.56 4.34 -22.04
CA GLY A 145 39.69 5.77 -21.78
C GLY A 145 38.68 6.66 -22.50
N ALA A 146 37.79 6.11 -23.32
CA ALA A 146 36.76 6.91 -24.00
C ALA A 146 35.79 7.53 -23.00
N GLU A 147 35.49 8.82 -23.16
CA GLU A 147 34.50 9.54 -22.34
C GLU A 147 33.08 9.02 -22.61
N GLY A 148 32.28 8.90 -21.55
CA GLY A 148 30.91 8.43 -21.67
C GLY A 148 30.13 8.60 -20.37
N TRP A 149 29.00 7.91 -20.31
CA TRP A 149 28.16 7.83 -19.12
C TRP A 149 27.91 6.39 -18.74
N PHE A 150 27.75 6.14 -17.45
CA PHE A 150 26.97 5.00 -16.98
C PHE A 150 25.50 5.40 -16.90
N ARG A 151 24.70 4.89 -17.82
CA ARG A 151 23.27 5.14 -17.89
C ARG A 151 22.52 4.03 -17.16
N LEU A 152 21.57 4.42 -16.32
CA LEU A 152 20.58 3.53 -15.73
C LEU A 152 19.23 3.82 -16.36
N THR A 153 18.50 2.79 -16.75
CA THR A 153 17.14 2.95 -17.29
C THR A 153 16.20 1.97 -16.61
N PHE A 154 15.14 2.50 -15.98
CA PHE A 154 13.96 1.73 -15.60
C PHE A 154 12.93 1.82 -16.73
N TYR A 155 12.39 0.68 -17.14
CA TYR A 155 11.47 0.56 -18.28
C TYR A 155 10.49 -0.59 -18.06
N ASP A 156 9.49 -0.71 -18.95
CA ASP A 156 8.39 -1.67 -18.82
C ASP A 156 7.69 -1.59 -17.45
N ILE A 157 7.59 -0.39 -16.86
CA ILE A 157 7.05 -0.19 -15.50
C ILE A 157 5.52 -0.34 -15.53
N ASN A 158 4.99 -1.31 -14.80
CA ASN A 158 3.55 -1.54 -14.66
C ASN A 158 3.21 -2.32 -13.38
N ASP A 159 1.94 -2.66 -13.20
CA ASP A 159 1.43 -3.36 -12.01
C ASP A 159 2.02 -4.75 -11.81
N THR A 160 2.51 -5.40 -12.87
CA THR A 160 3.12 -6.74 -12.80
C THR A 160 4.62 -6.73 -12.49
N GLY A 161 5.27 -5.58 -12.59
CA GLY A 161 6.72 -5.47 -12.40
C GLY A 161 7.36 -4.36 -13.23
N TYR A 162 8.67 -4.46 -13.40
CA TYR A 162 9.48 -3.53 -14.19
C TYR A 162 10.81 -4.18 -14.57
N LYS A 163 11.52 -3.55 -15.51
CA LYS A 163 12.88 -3.94 -15.87
C LYS A 163 13.83 -2.79 -15.63
N TRP A 164 15.09 -3.15 -15.44
CA TRP A 164 16.17 -2.20 -15.25
C TRP A 164 17.40 -2.63 -16.04
N VAL A 165 18.09 -1.67 -16.63
CA VAL A 165 19.36 -1.89 -17.30
C VAL A 165 20.39 -0.82 -16.89
N GLY A 166 21.59 -1.29 -16.57
CA GLY A 166 22.79 -0.49 -16.41
C GLY A 166 23.71 -0.70 -17.61
N GLU A 167 24.13 0.39 -18.23
CA GLU A 167 24.91 0.36 -19.47
C GLU A 167 25.92 1.49 -19.52
N TRP A 168 27.07 1.23 -20.15
CA TRP A 168 27.92 2.32 -20.60
C TRP A 168 27.38 2.86 -21.92
N THR A 169 27.39 4.17 -22.11
CA THR A 169 27.00 4.82 -23.35
C THR A 169 27.96 5.95 -23.68
N ASP A 170 28.27 6.14 -24.96
CA ASP A 170 29.05 7.29 -25.39
C ASP A 170 28.27 8.59 -25.21
N LYS A 171 28.96 9.74 -25.29
CA LYS A 171 28.33 11.06 -25.09
C LYS A 171 27.26 11.40 -26.13
N THR A 172 27.18 10.67 -27.25
CA THR A 172 26.12 10.84 -28.27
C THR A 172 24.97 9.85 -28.12
N GLU A 173 25.06 8.91 -27.19
CA GLU A 173 24.12 7.81 -26.96
C GLU A 173 23.86 6.91 -28.18
N LYS A 174 24.82 6.86 -29.11
CA LYS A 174 24.75 6.01 -30.32
C LYS A 174 25.40 4.66 -30.10
N VAL A 175 26.39 4.58 -29.21
CA VAL A 175 27.12 3.37 -28.86
C VAL A 175 26.83 3.05 -27.41
N THR A 176 25.99 2.04 -27.21
CA THR A 176 25.60 1.55 -25.89
C THR A 176 26.12 0.15 -25.66
N PHE A 177 26.55 -0.12 -24.42
CA PHE A 177 27.06 -1.40 -23.97
C PHE A 177 26.40 -1.79 -22.65
N PRO A 178 25.32 -2.59 -22.67
CA PRO A 178 24.66 -3.07 -21.47
C PRO A 178 25.58 -3.97 -20.66
N THR A 179 25.79 -3.68 -19.39
CA THR A 179 26.66 -4.44 -18.49
C THR A 179 25.88 -5.15 -17.38
N TRP A 180 24.66 -4.72 -17.10
CA TRP A 180 23.83 -5.27 -16.03
C TRP A 180 22.36 -5.14 -16.36
N LYS A 181 21.58 -6.21 -16.17
CA LYS A 181 20.13 -6.24 -16.36
C LYS A 181 19.45 -6.81 -15.12
N ILE A 182 18.28 -6.28 -14.78
CA ILE A 182 17.41 -6.82 -13.75
C ILE A 182 15.99 -6.90 -14.33
N ASP A 183 15.37 -8.05 -14.18
CA ASP A 183 13.95 -8.27 -14.48
C ASP A 183 13.22 -8.51 -13.17
N CYS A 184 12.29 -7.62 -12.83
CA CYS A 184 11.53 -7.66 -11.59
C CYS A 184 10.08 -8.03 -11.88
N LYS A 185 9.61 -9.04 -11.17
CA LYS A 185 8.19 -9.37 -11.08
C LYS A 185 7.70 -8.85 -9.74
N ARG A 186 6.69 -7.99 -9.77
CA ARG A 186 6.04 -7.53 -8.55
C ARG A 186 5.59 -8.76 -7.80
N GLU A 187 6.06 -8.87 -6.56
CA GLU A 187 5.45 -9.79 -5.64
C GLU A 187 3.99 -9.35 -5.62
N ARG A 188 3.08 -10.17 -6.15
CA ARG A 188 1.68 -9.89 -5.92
C ARG A 188 1.56 -9.97 -4.41
N ASN A 189 1.60 -8.81 -3.76
CA ASN A 189 0.81 -8.57 -2.59
C ASN A 189 -0.61 -8.85 -3.08
N THR A 190 -0.99 -10.12 -3.12
CA THR A 190 -2.35 -10.48 -2.76
C THR A 190 -2.54 -9.68 -1.48
N VAL A 191 -3.36 -8.62 -1.53
CA VAL A 191 -3.96 -8.09 -0.31
C VAL A 191 -4.32 -9.34 0.45
N SER A 192 -3.70 -9.55 1.61
CA SER A 192 -3.85 -10.85 2.26
C SER A 192 -5.35 -11.10 2.37
N ASP A 193 -5.81 -12.33 2.18
CA ASP A 193 -7.25 -12.58 2.20
C ASP A 193 -7.89 -12.03 3.49
N VAL A 194 -7.11 -11.94 4.58
CA VAL A 194 -7.39 -11.22 5.83
C VAL A 194 -7.62 -9.72 5.61
N ASP A 195 -6.73 -9.02 4.91
CA ASP A 195 -6.87 -7.58 4.63
C ASP A 195 -8.05 -7.28 3.69
N MET A 196 -8.34 -8.18 2.74
CA MET A 196 -9.54 -8.07 1.90
C MET A 196 -10.81 -8.16 2.75
N ILE A 197 -10.87 -9.15 3.66
CA ILE A 197 -11.98 -9.31 4.60
C ILE A 197 -12.11 -8.07 5.49
N LYS A 198 -11.01 -7.58 6.11
CA LYS A 198 -11.03 -6.35 6.92
C LYS A 198 -11.55 -5.14 6.14
N LYS A 199 -11.10 -4.98 4.88
CA LYS A 199 -11.57 -3.89 4.01
C LYS A 199 -13.06 -4.02 3.70
N ASN A 200 -13.55 -5.23 3.43
CA ASN A 200 -14.96 -5.48 3.15
C ASN A 200 -15.82 -5.25 4.40
N THR A 201 -15.33 -5.62 5.58
CA THR A 201 -15.97 -5.33 6.88
C THR A 201 -16.10 -3.82 7.13
N ILE A 202 -15.07 -3.03 6.81
CA ILE A 202 -15.16 -1.55 6.88
C ILE A 202 -16.16 -1.01 5.88
N ALA A 203 -16.18 -1.55 4.65
CA ALA A 203 -17.13 -1.16 3.61
C ALA A 203 -18.58 -1.47 4.03
N PHE A 204 -18.82 -2.62 4.65
CA PHE A 204 -20.12 -3.00 5.21
C PHE A 204 -20.61 -1.97 6.22
N SER A 205 -19.76 -1.62 7.19
CA SER A 205 -20.08 -0.58 8.17
C SER A 205 -20.41 0.76 7.52
N ARG A 206 -19.66 1.15 6.50
CA ARG A 206 -19.93 2.40 5.75
C ARG A 206 -21.26 2.35 5.02
N ALA A 207 -21.53 1.30 4.25
CA ALA A 207 -22.79 1.14 3.53
C ALA A 207 -23.99 1.19 4.49
N TYR A 208 -23.87 0.57 5.67
CA TYR A 208 -24.93 0.62 6.67
C TYR A 208 -25.16 2.02 7.26
N MET A 209 -24.08 2.76 7.54
CA MET A 209 -24.16 4.15 8.02
C MET A 209 -24.71 5.12 6.97
N ASP A 210 -24.37 4.89 5.69
CA ASP A 210 -24.83 5.70 4.56
C ASP A 210 -26.26 5.36 4.14
N GLY A 211 -26.82 4.25 4.64
CA GLY A 211 -28.14 3.75 4.25
C GLY A 211 -28.18 3.18 2.83
N ASP A 212 -27.02 2.83 2.27
CA ASP A 212 -26.90 2.19 0.96
C ASP A 212 -27.14 0.67 1.09
N ILE A 213 -28.42 0.31 1.16
CA ILE A 213 -28.86 -1.08 1.37
C ILE A 213 -28.48 -1.96 0.18
N ASP A 214 -28.46 -1.42 -1.04
CA ASP A 214 -28.05 -2.17 -2.22
C ASP A 214 -26.56 -2.49 -2.18
N ALA A 215 -25.70 -1.52 -1.84
CA ALA A 215 -24.28 -1.79 -1.65
C ALA A 215 -24.03 -2.80 -0.52
N LEU A 216 -24.74 -2.66 0.61
CA LEU A 216 -24.63 -3.57 1.75
C LEU A 216 -25.00 -5.01 1.34
N VAL A 217 -26.16 -5.19 0.71
CA VAL A 217 -26.63 -6.53 0.32
C VAL A 217 -25.75 -7.16 -0.77
N ASN A 218 -25.14 -6.35 -1.64
CA ASN A 218 -24.21 -6.85 -2.66
C ASN A 218 -22.87 -7.40 -2.09
N MET A 219 -22.58 -7.14 -0.81
CA MET A 219 -21.44 -7.75 -0.09
C MET A 219 -21.71 -9.20 0.31
N TYR A 220 -22.97 -9.64 0.31
CA TYR A 220 -23.32 -11.03 0.50
C TYR A 220 -23.19 -11.82 -0.81
N THR A 221 -22.94 -13.11 -0.67
CA THR A 221 -23.15 -14.11 -1.73
C THR A 221 -24.63 -14.12 -2.15
N GLU A 222 -24.92 -14.58 -3.37
CA GLU A 222 -26.30 -14.61 -3.90
C GLU A 222 -27.25 -15.42 -2.99
N ASP A 223 -26.73 -16.50 -2.38
CA ASP A 223 -27.43 -17.38 -1.45
C ASP A 223 -27.08 -17.10 0.03
N GLY A 224 -26.56 -15.91 0.34
CA GLY A 224 -26.16 -15.50 1.69
C GLY A 224 -27.31 -15.58 2.71
N LYS A 225 -26.95 -15.80 3.98
CA LYS A 225 -27.91 -16.01 5.07
C LYS A 225 -27.55 -15.19 6.29
N ILE A 226 -28.57 -14.61 6.92
CA ILE A 226 -28.46 -13.93 8.21
C ILE A 226 -29.27 -14.67 9.27
N PHE A 227 -28.78 -14.59 10.52
CA PHE A 227 -29.34 -15.29 11.68
C PHE A 227 -29.69 -14.28 12.78
N PRO A 228 -30.62 -13.33 12.52
CA PRO A 228 -30.92 -12.27 13.46
C PRO A 228 -31.60 -12.80 14.73
N ASN A 229 -31.35 -12.12 15.86
CA ASN A 229 -31.96 -12.46 17.14
C ASN A 229 -33.50 -12.56 17.03
N ASN A 230 -34.06 -13.60 17.66
CA ASN A 230 -35.50 -13.82 17.77
C ASN A 230 -36.24 -13.96 16.42
N ARG A 231 -35.54 -14.39 15.37
CA ARG A 231 -36.13 -14.64 14.04
C ARG A 231 -35.64 -15.97 13.46
N LYS A 232 -36.37 -16.47 12.45
CA LYS A 232 -35.90 -17.58 11.61
C LYS A 232 -34.74 -17.11 10.72
N ILE A 233 -33.96 -18.05 10.22
CA ILE A 233 -32.92 -17.77 9.21
C ILE A 233 -33.57 -17.13 7.99
N MET A 234 -32.96 -16.04 7.51
CA MET A 234 -33.38 -15.29 6.33
C MET A 234 -32.31 -15.47 5.24
N SER A 235 -32.70 -15.64 3.97
CA SER A 235 -31.77 -16.05 2.91
C SER A 235 -32.02 -15.34 1.59
N GLY A 236 -30.92 -14.99 0.91
CA GLY A 236 -30.94 -14.38 -0.42
C GLY A 236 -31.25 -12.88 -0.38
N LYS A 237 -30.98 -12.21 -1.50
CA LYS A 237 -30.99 -10.74 -1.58
C LYS A 237 -32.32 -10.11 -1.16
N THR A 238 -33.46 -10.69 -1.51
CA THR A 238 -34.78 -10.13 -1.16
C THR A 238 -34.99 -10.05 0.35
N ASP A 239 -34.74 -11.14 1.06
CA ASP A 239 -34.88 -11.19 2.51
C ASP A 239 -33.86 -10.27 3.20
N LEU A 240 -32.62 -10.26 2.71
CA LEU A 240 -31.56 -9.42 3.25
C LEU A 240 -31.88 -7.93 3.07
N LYS A 241 -32.36 -7.49 1.90
CA LYS A 241 -32.81 -6.11 1.69
C LYS A 241 -33.90 -5.74 2.69
N SER A 242 -34.91 -6.60 2.84
CA SER A 242 -36.00 -6.37 3.80
C SER A 242 -35.52 -6.29 5.25
N TYR A 243 -34.45 -7.01 5.61
CA TYR A 243 -33.91 -6.98 6.96
C TYR A 243 -33.09 -5.71 7.23
N TRP A 244 -32.23 -5.33 6.29
CA TRP A 244 -31.30 -4.22 6.43
C TRP A 244 -31.93 -2.84 6.17
N GLU A 245 -33.14 -2.81 5.59
CA GLU A 245 -33.93 -1.60 5.37
C GLU A 245 -33.99 -0.71 6.63
N ILE A 246 -33.54 0.54 6.50
CA ILE A 246 -33.59 1.51 7.59
C ILE A 246 -34.97 2.19 7.55
N PRO A 247 -35.78 2.10 8.62
CA PRO A 247 -37.09 2.74 8.63
C PRO A 247 -36.99 4.25 8.47
N GLU A 248 -37.98 4.86 7.80
CA GLU A 248 -38.05 6.32 7.65
C GLU A 248 -37.90 7.03 9.00
N GLY A 249 -37.12 8.11 9.04
CA GLY A 249 -36.87 8.87 10.27
C GLY A 249 -35.88 8.21 11.25
N VAL A 250 -35.35 7.03 10.94
CA VAL A 250 -34.23 6.39 11.65
C VAL A 250 -32.93 6.67 10.90
N LYS A 251 -31.82 6.85 11.63
CA LYS A 251 -30.47 6.97 11.04
C LYS A 251 -29.46 6.13 11.81
N ILE A 252 -28.60 5.42 11.10
CA ILE A 252 -27.44 4.76 11.70
C ILE A 252 -26.31 5.80 11.80
N LEU A 253 -26.01 6.26 13.01
CA LEU A 253 -24.99 7.28 13.26
C LEU A 253 -23.59 6.68 13.31
N HIS A 254 -23.50 5.43 13.76
CA HIS A 254 -22.25 4.72 13.90
C HIS A 254 -22.49 3.23 13.74
N HIS A 255 -21.60 2.56 13.03
CA HIS A 255 -21.46 1.12 13.05
C HIS A 255 -19.99 0.75 12.87
N LYS A 256 -19.48 -0.14 13.70
CA LYS A 256 -18.11 -0.65 13.61
C LYS A 256 -18.09 -2.11 13.99
N VAL A 257 -17.47 -2.90 13.12
CA VAL A 257 -17.17 -4.31 13.36
C VAL A 257 -15.69 -4.42 13.74
N ILE A 258 -15.40 -5.21 14.77
CA ILE A 258 -14.09 -5.34 15.41
C ILE A 258 -13.72 -6.83 15.41
N PRO A 259 -13.06 -7.32 14.35
CA PRO A 259 -12.57 -8.70 14.28
C PRO A 259 -11.60 -8.99 15.41
N THR A 260 -11.81 -10.12 16.11
CA THR A 260 -10.87 -10.66 17.10
C THR A 260 -9.93 -11.65 16.42
N GLU A 261 -10.46 -12.49 15.55
CA GLU A 261 -9.71 -13.48 14.79
C GLU A 261 -10.34 -13.67 13.41
N ILE A 262 -9.50 -13.92 12.41
CA ILE A 262 -9.91 -14.27 11.05
C ILE A 262 -9.11 -15.51 10.65
N THR A 263 -9.78 -16.61 10.34
CA THR A 263 -9.17 -17.83 9.84
C THR A 263 -9.62 -18.10 8.41
N ILE A 264 -8.69 -18.47 7.54
CA ILE A 264 -8.93 -18.74 6.13
C ILE A 264 -8.57 -20.19 5.80
N GLU A 265 -9.49 -20.86 5.14
CA GLU A 265 -9.37 -22.24 4.64
C GLU A 265 -9.75 -22.25 3.16
N ASN A 266 -8.74 -22.11 2.29
CA ASN A 266 -8.91 -22.02 0.84
C ASN A 266 -9.85 -20.86 0.44
N ASP A 267 -10.97 -21.17 -0.22
CA ASP A 267 -12.00 -20.21 -0.66
C ASP A 267 -13.09 -19.96 0.40
N THR A 268 -12.88 -20.41 1.63
CA THR A 268 -13.74 -20.13 2.78
C THR A 268 -12.94 -19.42 3.86
N ALA A 269 -13.57 -18.51 4.57
CA ALA A 269 -12.99 -17.93 5.78
C ALA A 269 -14.08 -17.81 6.84
N TYR A 270 -13.68 -17.74 8.10
CA TYR A 270 -14.57 -17.37 9.19
C TYR A 270 -13.88 -16.39 10.11
N ASP A 271 -14.64 -15.38 10.54
CA ASP A 271 -14.20 -14.44 11.54
C ASP A 271 -15.24 -14.28 12.63
N TYR A 272 -14.76 -13.91 13.81
CA TYR A 272 -15.61 -13.56 14.93
C TYR A 272 -15.03 -12.38 15.68
N GLY A 273 -15.89 -11.71 16.43
CA GLY A 273 -15.47 -10.59 17.26
C GLY A 273 -16.65 -9.83 17.79
N TYR A 274 -16.48 -8.53 17.92
CA TYR A 274 -17.46 -7.62 18.50
C TYR A 274 -17.94 -6.60 17.48
N TYR A 275 -19.13 -6.07 17.71
CA TYR A 275 -19.63 -4.92 16.97
C TYR A 275 -20.21 -3.90 17.94
N GLU A 276 -20.17 -2.64 17.51
CA GLU A 276 -20.81 -1.52 18.20
C GLU A 276 -21.50 -0.61 17.20
N GLY A 277 -22.55 0.06 17.66
CA GLY A 277 -23.28 1.00 16.85
C GLY A 277 -24.13 1.97 17.65
N LYS A 278 -24.60 3.00 16.96
CA LYS A 278 -25.48 4.04 17.48
C LYS A 278 -26.54 4.36 16.44
N THR A 279 -27.79 4.42 16.87
CA THR A 279 -28.93 4.74 16.03
C THR A 279 -29.65 5.96 16.58
N LEU A 280 -30.02 6.89 15.69
CA LEU A 280 -30.98 7.95 15.97
C LEU A 280 -32.38 7.43 15.64
N THR A 281 -33.26 7.37 16.64
CA THR A 281 -34.64 6.91 16.45
C THR A 281 -35.54 8.01 15.86
N LYS A 282 -36.75 7.63 15.44
CA LYS A 282 -37.81 8.57 15.00
C LYS A 282 -38.06 9.69 16.01
N ASP A 283 -38.00 9.37 17.31
CA ASP A 283 -38.19 10.31 18.42
C ASP A 283 -36.94 11.16 18.74
N LYS A 284 -35.95 11.18 17.84
CA LYS A 284 -34.67 11.90 18.00
C LYS A 284 -33.86 11.47 19.21
N LYS A 285 -34.05 10.23 19.69
CA LYS A 285 -33.26 9.64 20.76
C LYS A 285 -32.09 8.86 20.17
N GLU A 286 -30.90 9.06 20.73
CA GLU A 286 -29.75 8.20 20.42
C GLU A 286 -29.78 6.93 21.28
N VAL A 287 -29.63 5.79 20.63
CA VAL A 287 -29.55 4.47 21.28
C VAL A 287 -28.29 3.78 20.82
N ALA A 288 -27.40 3.50 21.79
CA ALA A 288 -26.20 2.71 21.55
C ALA A 288 -26.52 1.22 21.69
N TRP A 289 -25.83 0.40 20.90
CA TRP A 289 -25.97 -1.05 20.89
C TRP A 289 -24.61 -1.69 20.64
N LYS A 290 -24.40 -2.88 21.21
CA LYS A 290 -23.19 -3.67 21.05
C LYS A 290 -23.50 -5.16 21.13
N GLY A 291 -22.62 -5.96 20.55
CA GLY A 291 -22.76 -7.41 20.55
C GLY A 291 -21.52 -8.12 20.06
N LYS A 292 -21.67 -9.42 19.86
CA LYS A 292 -20.67 -10.29 19.24
C LYS A 292 -21.23 -10.96 18.00
N TYR A 293 -20.36 -11.33 17.09
CA TYR A 293 -20.74 -11.91 15.81
C TYR A 293 -19.82 -13.08 15.43
N LEU A 294 -20.31 -13.88 14.47
CA LEU A 294 -19.52 -14.79 13.65
C LEU A 294 -19.98 -14.62 12.21
N ILE A 295 -19.05 -14.43 11.29
CA ILE A 295 -19.31 -14.39 9.85
C ILE A 295 -18.50 -15.50 9.18
N VAL A 296 -19.14 -16.20 8.24
CA VAL A 296 -18.49 -17.09 7.29
C VAL A 296 -18.46 -16.40 5.93
N TRP A 297 -17.28 -16.31 5.33
CA TRP A 297 -17.04 -15.73 4.02
C TRP A 297 -16.78 -16.81 2.98
N LYS A 298 -17.13 -16.51 1.73
CA LYS A 298 -16.74 -17.30 0.56
C LYS A 298 -16.05 -16.42 -0.47
N LYS A 299 -15.00 -16.95 -1.11
CA LYS A 299 -14.33 -16.30 -2.22
C LYS A 299 -15.06 -16.62 -3.52
N ILE A 300 -15.62 -15.60 -4.17
CA ILE A 300 -16.34 -15.70 -5.44
C ILE A 300 -15.63 -14.78 -6.45
N ASP A 301 -15.11 -15.36 -7.53
CA ASP A 301 -14.37 -14.63 -8.58
C ASP A 301 -13.26 -13.73 -8.01
N GLY A 302 -12.52 -14.25 -7.02
CA GLY A 302 -11.45 -13.53 -6.34
C GLY A 302 -11.88 -12.52 -5.28
N ASN A 303 -13.19 -12.36 -5.02
CA ASN A 303 -13.73 -11.43 -4.02
C ASN A 303 -14.34 -12.16 -2.82
N TRP A 304 -14.00 -11.76 -1.60
CA TRP A 304 -14.61 -12.28 -0.39
C TRP A 304 -16.01 -11.69 -0.17
N LYS A 305 -17.00 -12.56 -0.05
CA LYS A 305 -18.40 -12.19 0.20
C LYS A 305 -18.93 -12.90 1.43
N ILE A 306 -19.85 -12.24 2.12
CA ILE A 306 -20.51 -12.80 3.31
C ILE A 306 -21.43 -13.95 2.87
N PHE A 307 -21.24 -15.13 3.45
CA PHE A 307 -22.07 -16.31 3.21
C PHE A 307 -23.03 -16.58 4.37
N LEU A 308 -22.53 -16.64 5.61
CA LEU A 308 -23.35 -16.75 6.82
C LEU A 308 -22.99 -15.63 7.78
N ASP A 309 -23.98 -15.01 8.39
CA ASP A 309 -23.79 -13.89 9.30
C ASP A 309 -24.73 -14.01 10.50
N ILE A 310 -24.15 -14.26 11.67
CA ILE A 310 -24.87 -14.43 12.93
C ILE A 310 -24.30 -13.50 13.98
N TRP A 311 -25.20 -12.87 14.73
CA TRP A 311 -24.81 -11.97 15.81
C TRP A 311 -25.80 -12.03 16.96
N ASN A 312 -25.32 -11.73 18.16
CA ASN A 312 -26.17 -11.55 19.33
C ASN A 312 -25.69 -10.40 20.22
N ASN A 313 -26.64 -9.82 20.95
CA ASN A 313 -26.35 -8.72 21.86
C ASN A 313 -25.52 -9.23 23.05
N VAL A 314 -24.70 -8.34 23.59
CA VAL A 314 -24.01 -8.56 24.88
C VAL A 314 -24.48 -7.49 25.87
N THR A 315 -24.78 -7.94 27.09
CA THR A 315 -24.94 -7.08 28.26
C THR A 315 -23.68 -7.23 29.09
N GLU A 316 -23.06 -6.13 29.51
CA GLU A 316 -22.05 -6.15 30.56
C GLU A 316 -22.67 -6.42 31.92
#